data_AF-A0A6P0KEB1-F1
#
_entry.id   AF-A0A6P0KEB1-F1
#
_cell.length_a   1.000
_cell.length_b   1.000
_cell.length_c   1.000
_cell.angle_alpha   90.00
_cell.angle_beta   90.00
_cell.angle_gamma   90.00
#
_symmetry.space_group_name_H-M   'P 1'
#
loop_
_entity.id
_entity.type
_entity.pdbx_description
1 polymer ?
#
loop_
_entity_poly.entity_id
_entity_poly.type
_entity_poly.pdbx_seq_one_letter_code
_entity_poly.pdbx_strand_id
1 'polypeptide(L)'
;MTPKIEITEARKEEAEAEIRDKRKPVSYKTIEYPIEIIIQKHLDGIDNDTNELFIPDYQREMAWSKEVQSKFIESVFLGLPIPYIFIADISDEEEENDARLEIIDGTQRIRTLADFLENKLKLDNLKKLNKLNHFTFTDLPLSRQRRFKRTTIRMIHLTEESDEEVRRDLFERINTGSVELNKMEKRRGIQPGKFLDLIEKLSRNQKFISLLSFPDADIRRRDPQEFVLRFFAFLNNYKNFPS
;
A
#
# COMPACT_ATOMS: atom_id res chain seq x y z
N MET A 1 16.00 24.55 31.12
CA MET A 1 17.17 23.83 30.58
C MET A 1 16.92 22.35 30.77
N THR A 2 16.63 21.61 29.69
CA THR A 2 16.57 20.15 29.72
C THR A 2 17.98 19.63 30.10
N PRO A 3 18.13 18.75 31.09
CA PRO A 3 19.45 18.22 31.43
C PRO A 3 20.04 17.54 30.19
N LYS A 4 21.24 17.94 29.78
CA LYS A 4 21.98 17.24 28.72
C LYS A 4 22.34 15.87 29.29
N ILE A 5 21.69 14.83 28.77
CA ILE A 5 22.02 13.46 29.10
C ILE A 5 23.45 13.21 28.59
N GLU A 6 24.38 12.97 29.50
CA GLU A 6 25.77 12.67 29.17
C GLU A 6 25.87 11.28 28.54
N ILE A 7 26.57 11.17 27.40
CA ILE A 7 26.77 9.90 26.70
C ILE A 7 28.14 9.36 27.09
N THR A 8 28.17 8.46 28.06
CA THR A 8 29.39 7.81 28.56
C THR A 8 29.85 6.69 27.62
N GLU A 9 31.12 6.28 27.72
CA GLU A 9 31.66 5.15 26.94
C GLU A 9 30.92 3.83 27.23
N ALA A 10 30.60 3.55 28.50
CA ALA A 10 29.82 2.37 28.87
C ALA A 10 28.46 2.34 28.16
N ARG A 11 27.78 3.48 28.06
CA ARG A 11 26.50 3.59 27.34
C ARG A 11 26.66 3.38 25.83
N LYS A 12 27.81 3.76 25.24
CA LYS A 12 28.10 3.49 23.82
C LYS A 12 28.32 2.00 23.57
N GLU A 13 29.02 1.32 24.47
CA GLU A 13 29.24 -0.13 24.38
C GLU A 13 27.94 -0.92 24.55
N GLU A 14 27.10 -0.55 25.52
CA GLU A 14 25.76 -1.12 25.71
C GLU A 14 24.89 -0.91 24.45
N ALA A 15 24.91 0.29 23.86
CA ALA A 15 24.17 0.58 22.64
C ALA A 15 24.67 -0.22 21.43
N GLU A 16 25.98 -0.40 21.27
CA GLU A 16 26.55 -1.24 20.20
C GLU A 16 26.19 -2.72 20.39
N ALA A 17 26.20 -3.22 21.63
CA ALA A 17 25.76 -4.57 21.95
C ALA A 17 24.27 -4.75 21.61
N GLU A 18 23.42 -3.79 21.96
CA GLU A 18 21.99 -3.79 21.62
C GLU A 18 21.76 -3.79 20.11
N ILE A 19 22.51 -2.97 19.34
CA ILE A 19 22.42 -2.95 17.86
C ILE A 19 22.76 -4.33 17.29
N ARG A 20 23.83 -4.96 17.79
CA ARG A 20 24.26 -6.28 17.29
C ARG A 20 23.24 -7.37 17.60
N ASP A 21 22.69 -7.36 18.80
CA ASP A 21 21.68 -8.32 19.25
C ASP A 21 20.38 -8.18 18.45
N LYS A 22 19.92 -6.94 18.24
CA LYS A 22 18.64 -6.66 17.54
C LYS A 22 18.74 -6.65 16.02
N ARG A 23 19.94 -6.66 15.43
CA ARG A 23 20.12 -6.67 13.97
C ARG A 23 19.76 -8.04 13.40
N LYS A 24 18.49 -8.23 13.06
CA LYS A 24 18.02 -9.38 12.27
C LYS A 24 18.32 -9.14 10.78
N PRO A 25 18.99 -10.08 10.07
CA PRO A 25 19.12 -9.99 8.62
C PRO A 25 17.74 -10.15 7.98
N VAL A 26 17.40 -9.28 7.04
CA VAL A 26 16.18 -9.40 6.23
C VAL A 26 16.55 -10.16 4.96
N SER A 27 15.92 -11.32 4.72
CA SER A 27 16.02 -11.98 3.42
C SER A 27 15.12 -11.26 2.42
N TYR A 28 15.71 -10.61 1.42
CA TYR A 28 14.98 -9.95 0.35
C TYR A 28 15.74 -10.03 -0.97
N LYS A 29 14.99 -9.98 -2.07
CA LYS A 29 15.53 -9.92 -3.43
C LYS A 29 15.08 -8.62 -4.08
N THR A 30 15.98 -7.98 -4.84
CA THR A 30 15.58 -6.90 -5.73
C THR A 30 15.28 -7.49 -7.10
N ILE A 31 14.05 -7.35 -7.55
CA ILE A 31 13.60 -7.81 -8.85
C ILE A 31 13.15 -6.62 -9.70
N GLU A 32 13.09 -6.81 -11.01
CA GLU A 32 12.70 -5.77 -11.95
C GLU A 32 11.85 -6.38 -13.06
N TYR A 33 10.64 -5.86 -13.23
CA TYR A 33 9.70 -6.33 -14.25
C TYR A 33 9.26 -5.19 -15.16
N PRO A 34 9.03 -5.46 -16.46
CA PRO A 34 8.29 -4.54 -17.32
C PRO A 34 6.91 -4.24 -16.75
N ILE A 35 6.41 -3.02 -16.92
CA ILE A 35 5.07 -2.61 -16.52
C ILE A 35 4.01 -3.58 -17.06
N GLU A 36 4.16 -4.06 -18.30
CA GLU A 36 3.24 -5.04 -18.89
C GLU A 36 3.14 -6.33 -18.08
N ILE A 37 4.27 -6.87 -17.57
CA ILE A 37 4.28 -8.09 -16.78
C ILE A 37 3.69 -7.86 -15.39
N ILE A 38 4.03 -6.73 -14.76
CA ILE A 38 3.48 -6.35 -13.45
C ILE A 38 1.97 -6.27 -13.51
N ILE A 39 1.43 -5.58 -14.53
CA ILE A 39 -0.01 -5.39 -14.65
C ILE A 39 -0.71 -6.66 -15.12
N GLN A 40 -0.07 -7.47 -15.97
CA GLN A 40 -0.59 -8.79 -16.30
C GLN A 40 -0.75 -9.66 -15.05
N LYS A 41 0.31 -9.81 -14.24
CA LYS A 41 0.27 -10.58 -12.98
C LYS A 41 -0.78 -10.06 -11.99
N HIS A 42 -1.11 -8.77 -12.08
CA HIS A 42 -2.14 -8.16 -11.25
C HIS A 42 -3.56 -8.39 -11.75
N LEU A 43 -3.79 -8.30 -13.06
CA LEU A 43 -5.13 -8.36 -13.65
C LEU A 43 -5.57 -9.77 -14.02
N ASP A 44 -4.65 -10.66 -14.43
CA ASP A 44 -4.98 -12.02 -14.83
C ASP A 44 -5.56 -12.79 -13.64
N GLY A 45 -6.84 -13.15 -13.68
CA GLY A 45 -7.53 -13.86 -12.59
C GLY A 45 -8.09 -12.96 -11.48
N ILE A 46 -8.03 -11.64 -11.61
CA ILE A 46 -8.48 -10.69 -10.57
C ILE A 46 -9.97 -10.84 -10.23
N ASP A 47 -10.82 -11.14 -11.23
CA ASP A 47 -12.26 -11.30 -11.03
C ASP A 47 -12.63 -12.53 -10.18
N ASN A 48 -11.72 -13.52 -10.11
CA ASN A 48 -11.87 -14.74 -9.33
C ASN A 48 -10.96 -14.77 -8.11
N ASP A 49 -10.25 -13.68 -7.83
CA ASP A 49 -9.22 -13.59 -6.77
C ASP A 49 -8.10 -14.66 -6.88
N THR A 50 -7.71 -15.01 -8.11
CA THR A 50 -6.63 -15.99 -8.39
C THR A 50 -5.40 -15.35 -9.03
N ASN A 51 -5.31 -14.02 -9.01
CA ASN A 51 -4.19 -13.29 -9.60
C ASN A 51 -2.90 -13.48 -8.81
N GLU A 52 -1.78 -13.66 -9.51
CA GLU A 52 -0.47 -13.94 -8.91
C GLU A 52 0.02 -12.77 -8.05
N LEU A 53 -0.18 -11.53 -8.50
CA LEU A 53 0.22 -10.32 -7.77
C LEU A 53 -1.02 -9.56 -7.28
N PHE A 54 -1.32 -9.65 -5.99
CA PHE A 54 -2.59 -9.14 -5.46
C PHE A 54 -2.40 -8.00 -4.45
N ILE A 55 -3.45 -7.19 -4.34
CA ILE A 55 -3.54 -6.12 -3.35
C ILE A 55 -4.46 -6.63 -2.25
N PRO A 56 -3.97 -6.75 -1.00
CA PRO A 56 -4.74 -7.37 0.06
C PRO A 56 -5.94 -6.50 0.47
N ASP A 57 -7.00 -7.19 0.90
CA ASP A 57 -8.31 -6.62 1.24
C ASP A 57 -8.30 -5.66 2.42
N TYR A 58 -7.24 -5.62 3.22
CA TYR A 58 -7.13 -4.65 4.30
C TYR A 58 -6.73 -3.25 3.80
N GLN A 59 -6.13 -3.15 2.61
CA GLN A 59 -5.76 -1.86 2.04
C GLN A 59 -6.99 -1.13 1.51
N ARG A 60 -6.95 0.19 1.54
CA ARG A 60 -8.01 1.05 1.01
C ARG A 60 -8.06 0.98 -0.51
N GLU A 61 -9.11 1.55 -1.08
CA GLU A 61 -9.28 1.69 -2.52
C GLU A 61 -8.29 2.72 -3.11
N MET A 62 -8.56 3.23 -4.31
CA MET A 62 -7.77 4.29 -4.92
C MET A 62 -7.88 5.60 -4.09
N ALA A 63 -6.77 5.98 -3.47
CA ALA A 63 -6.64 7.18 -2.64
C ALA A 63 -5.96 8.34 -3.36
N TRP A 64 -5.19 8.06 -4.43
CA TRP A 64 -4.64 9.12 -5.27
C TRP A 64 -5.73 9.79 -6.10
N SER A 65 -5.74 11.13 -6.09
CA SER A 65 -6.58 11.90 -7.01
C SER A 65 -6.10 11.69 -8.46
N LYS A 66 -6.96 11.96 -9.45
CA LYS A 66 -6.61 11.76 -10.87
C LYS A 66 -5.42 12.63 -11.29
N GLU A 67 -5.20 13.78 -10.64
CA GLU A 67 -4.02 14.63 -10.85
C GLU A 67 -2.74 13.99 -10.31
N VAL A 68 -2.79 13.36 -9.12
CA VAL A 68 -1.65 12.64 -8.55
C VAL A 68 -1.30 11.41 -9.41
N GLN A 69 -2.33 10.68 -9.84
CA GLN A 69 -2.18 9.56 -10.78
C GLN A 69 -1.52 10.03 -12.10
N SER A 70 -2.00 11.13 -12.67
CA SER A 70 -1.45 11.70 -13.90
C SER A 70 0.00 12.11 -13.75
N LYS A 71 0.39 12.77 -12.66
CA LYS A 71 1.79 13.14 -12.37
C LYS A 71 2.70 11.92 -12.23
N PHE A 72 2.20 10.83 -11.66
CA PHE A 72 2.94 9.59 -11.60
C PHE A 72 3.17 9.02 -13.01
N ILE A 73 2.15 8.98 -13.87
CA ILE A 73 2.30 8.56 -15.26
C ILE A 73 3.28 9.49 -16.03
N GLU A 74 3.23 10.81 -15.80
CA GLU A 74 4.20 11.76 -16.34
C GLU A 74 5.64 11.43 -15.92
N SER A 75 5.83 11.01 -14.66
CA SER A 75 7.13 10.59 -14.13
C SER A 75 7.66 9.35 -14.83
N VAL A 76 6.79 8.37 -15.10
CA VAL A 76 7.14 7.16 -15.87
C VAL A 76 7.55 7.55 -17.31
N PHE A 77 6.79 8.42 -17.98
CA PHE A 77 7.13 8.86 -19.34
C PHE A 77 8.46 9.62 -19.42
N LEU A 78 8.82 10.36 -18.37
CA LEU A 78 10.07 11.11 -18.26
C LEU A 78 11.24 10.26 -17.79
N GLY A 79 11.02 9.00 -17.41
CA GLY A 79 12.07 8.13 -16.87
C GLY A 79 12.62 8.61 -15.53
N LEU A 80 11.79 9.27 -14.72
CA LEU A 80 12.19 9.69 -13.38
C LEU A 80 12.28 8.46 -12.46
N PRO A 81 13.16 8.48 -11.44
CA PRO A 81 13.23 7.41 -10.45
C PRO A 81 11.86 7.19 -9.79
N ILE A 82 11.35 5.96 -9.92
CA ILE A 82 10.13 5.51 -9.24
C ILE A 82 10.57 4.76 -7.97
N PRO A 83 9.98 5.04 -6.80
CA PRO A 83 10.25 4.26 -5.59
C PRO A 83 10.02 2.77 -5.82
N TYR A 84 10.57 1.91 -4.97
CA TYR A 84 10.35 0.47 -5.10
C TYR A 84 8.92 0.08 -4.72
N ILE A 85 8.40 -0.95 -5.37
CA ILE A 85 7.19 -1.65 -4.95
C ILE A 85 7.63 -2.77 -4.02
N PHE A 86 6.98 -2.93 -2.88
CA PHE A 86 7.32 -4.00 -1.94
C PHE A 86 6.30 -5.11 -2.07
N ILE A 87 6.79 -6.34 -2.20
CA ILE A 87 5.97 -7.54 -2.31
C ILE A 87 6.49 -8.60 -1.34
N ALA A 88 5.61 -9.49 -0.87
CA ALA A 88 5.98 -10.64 -0.05
C ALA A 88 5.26 -11.90 -0.53
N ASP A 89 5.87 -13.05 -0.28
CA ASP A 89 5.20 -14.34 -0.39
C ASP A 89 4.11 -14.44 0.70
N ILE A 90 2.96 -15.03 0.37
CA ILE A 90 1.99 -15.45 1.40
C ILE A 90 2.50 -16.76 1.99
N SER A 91 2.81 -16.75 3.28
CA SER A 91 3.17 -17.95 4.05
C SER A 91 2.00 -18.39 4.91
N ASP A 92 0.83 -18.63 4.32
CA ASP A 92 -0.30 -19.17 5.10
C ASP A 92 -0.17 -20.69 5.13
N GLU A 93 0.16 -21.22 6.31
CA GLU A 93 0.28 -22.67 6.57
C GLU A 93 -1.08 -23.40 6.50
N GLU A 94 -2.21 -22.68 6.41
CA GLU A 94 -3.57 -23.21 6.58
C GLU A 94 -4.40 -23.37 5.30
N GLU A 95 -4.02 -22.78 4.16
CA GLU A 95 -4.69 -22.97 2.86
C GLU A 95 -3.68 -23.37 1.78
N GLU A 96 -4.14 -24.07 0.73
CA GLU A 96 -3.30 -24.52 -0.38
C GLU A 96 -2.38 -23.37 -0.83
N ASN A 97 -1.07 -23.58 -0.69
CA ASN A 97 -0.05 -22.56 -0.92
C ASN A 97 -0.02 -22.19 -2.41
N ASP A 98 -0.87 -21.25 -2.80
CA ASP A 98 -1.02 -20.76 -4.18
C ASP A 98 0.18 -19.94 -4.67
N ALA A 99 1.21 -19.78 -3.82
CA ALA A 99 2.45 -19.05 -4.11
C ALA A 99 2.21 -17.64 -4.70
N ARG A 100 1.12 -16.99 -4.26
CA ARG A 100 0.76 -15.62 -4.63
C ARG A 100 1.65 -14.61 -3.92
N LEU A 101 1.83 -13.46 -4.56
CA LEU A 101 2.62 -12.34 -4.08
C LEU A 101 1.73 -11.21 -3.60
N GLU A 102 1.82 -10.90 -2.31
CA GLU A 102 1.10 -9.81 -1.66
C GLU A 102 1.83 -8.48 -1.91
N ILE A 103 1.15 -7.47 -2.42
CA ILE A 103 1.71 -6.12 -2.52
C ILE A 103 1.60 -5.39 -1.17
N ILE A 104 2.74 -5.24 -0.51
CA ILE A 104 2.87 -4.54 0.78
C ILE A 104 2.82 -3.02 0.60
N ASP A 105 3.58 -2.47 -0.35
CA ASP A 105 3.62 -1.03 -0.64
C ASP A 105 3.68 -0.78 -2.14
N GLY A 106 3.05 0.31 -2.58
CA GLY A 106 3.00 0.71 -3.99
C GLY A 106 1.69 0.35 -4.69
N THR A 107 0.65 -0.02 -3.95
CA THR A 107 -0.67 -0.38 -4.50
C THR A 107 -1.31 0.74 -5.30
N GLN A 108 -1.14 2.00 -4.88
CA GLN A 108 -1.61 3.16 -5.65
C GLN A 108 -0.89 3.28 -7.00
N ARG A 109 0.40 2.90 -7.08
CA ARG A 109 1.19 2.90 -8.32
C ARG A 109 0.73 1.79 -9.25
N ILE A 110 0.56 0.56 -8.74
CA ILE A 110 0.04 -0.59 -9.49
C ILE A 110 -1.34 -0.26 -10.08
N ARG A 111 -2.27 0.21 -9.25
CA ARG A 111 -3.63 0.58 -9.69
C ARG A 111 -3.60 1.70 -10.73
N THR A 112 -2.73 2.70 -10.57
CA THR A 112 -2.60 3.80 -11.54
C THR A 112 -2.09 3.31 -12.90
N LEU A 113 -1.12 2.40 -12.91
CA LEU A 113 -0.62 1.78 -14.14
C LEU A 113 -1.69 0.93 -14.81
N ALA A 114 -2.43 0.11 -14.03
CA ALA A 114 -3.54 -0.69 -14.53
C ALA A 114 -4.63 0.21 -15.14
N ASP A 115 -5.12 1.20 -14.39
CA ASP A 115 -6.12 2.16 -14.85
C ASP A 115 -5.68 2.86 -16.14
N PHE A 116 -4.41 3.24 -16.27
CA PHE A 116 -3.92 3.87 -17.49
C PHE A 116 -3.90 2.89 -18.67
N LEU A 117 -3.33 1.69 -18.50
CA LEU A 117 -3.27 0.68 -19.56
C LEU A 117 -4.66 0.21 -20.04
N GLU A 118 -5.64 0.16 -19.14
CA GLU A 118 -7.03 -0.18 -19.44
C GLU A 118 -7.86 1.01 -19.95
N ASN A 119 -7.25 2.19 -20.14
CA ASN A 119 -7.91 3.45 -20.54
C ASN A 119 -8.96 3.99 -19.55
N LYS A 120 -8.92 3.56 -18.29
CA LYS A 120 -9.74 4.07 -17.17
C LYS A 120 -9.18 5.36 -16.57
N LEU A 121 -7.91 5.70 -16.85
CA LEU A 121 -7.29 6.97 -16.50
C LEU A 121 -7.06 7.84 -17.74
N LYS A 122 -7.69 9.02 -17.73
CA LYS A 122 -7.40 10.12 -18.65
C LYS A 122 -6.45 11.09 -17.95
N LEU A 123 -5.32 11.39 -18.58
CA LEU A 123 -4.29 12.26 -17.99
C LEU A 123 -4.80 13.69 -17.88
N ASP A 124 -4.46 14.36 -16.79
CA ASP A 124 -4.84 15.76 -16.57
C ASP A 124 -3.82 16.53 -15.73
N ASN A 125 -3.84 17.86 -15.86
CA ASN A 125 -3.02 18.81 -15.10
C ASN A 125 -1.50 18.52 -15.13
N LEU A 126 -1.01 18.00 -16.25
CA LEU A 126 0.42 17.77 -16.51
C LEU A 126 1.13 19.08 -16.85
N LYS A 127 2.27 19.32 -16.21
CA LYS A 127 3.05 20.55 -16.36
C LYS A 127 4.21 20.41 -17.33
N LYS A 128 4.92 19.27 -17.31
CA LYS A 128 6.10 19.04 -18.16
C LYS A 128 5.70 18.44 -19.51
N LEU A 129 4.73 17.53 -19.53
CA LEU A 129 4.17 16.90 -20.72
C LEU A 129 2.74 17.37 -20.97
N ASN A 130 2.52 18.69 -20.98
CA ASN A 130 1.18 19.28 -21.08
C ASN A 130 0.39 18.89 -22.35
N LYS A 131 1.07 18.47 -23.43
CA LYS A 131 0.44 17.96 -24.65
C LYS A 131 -0.20 16.59 -24.49
N LEU A 132 0.12 15.87 -23.41
CA LEU A 132 -0.52 14.61 -23.06
C LEU A 132 -1.75 14.80 -22.17
N ASN A 133 -2.08 16.03 -21.77
CA ASN A 133 -3.35 16.27 -21.08
C ASN A 133 -4.50 15.80 -21.97
N HIS A 134 -5.46 15.15 -21.34
CA HIS A 134 -6.63 14.52 -21.92
C HIS A 134 -6.36 13.23 -22.72
N PHE A 135 -5.15 12.69 -22.72
CA PHE A 135 -4.86 11.42 -23.37
C PHE A 135 -5.18 10.24 -22.45
N THR A 136 -5.72 9.18 -23.02
CA THR A 136 -5.67 7.81 -22.47
C THR A 136 -4.50 7.04 -23.09
N PHE A 137 -4.31 5.78 -22.70
CA PHE A 137 -3.20 4.98 -23.22
C PHE A 137 -3.32 4.70 -24.73
N THR A 138 -4.53 4.47 -25.24
CA THR A 138 -4.78 4.20 -26.66
C THR A 138 -4.58 5.41 -27.57
N ASP A 139 -4.67 6.63 -27.03
CA ASP A 139 -4.41 7.87 -27.78
C ASP A 139 -2.92 8.04 -28.14
N LEU A 140 -2.04 7.30 -27.47
CA LEU A 140 -0.60 7.35 -27.74
C LEU A 140 -0.26 6.59 -29.03
N PRO A 141 0.74 7.04 -29.80
CA PRO A 141 1.26 6.25 -30.91
C PRO A 141 1.70 4.85 -30.46
N LEU A 142 1.49 3.84 -31.30
CA LEU A 142 1.81 2.45 -30.96
C LEU A 142 3.27 2.26 -30.48
N SER A 143 4.21 3.02 -31.04
CA SER A 143 5.61 3.00 -30.62
C SER A 143 5.79 3.49 -29.17
N ARG A 144 5.01 4.48 -28.74
CA ARG A 144 5.01 5.01 -27.36
C ARG A 144 4.34 4.04 -26.41
N GLN A 145 3.22 3.42 -26.80
CA GLN A 145 2.56 2.37 -26.01
C GLN A 145 3.53 1.21 -25.71
N ARG A 146 4.23 0.73 -26.74
CA ARG A 146 5.26 -0.33 -26.61
C ARG A 146 6.41 0.09 -25.69
N ARG A 147 6.88 1.33 -25.78
CA ARG A 147 7.94 1.84 -24.90
C ARG A 147 7.49 1.92 -23.45
N PHE A 148 6.27 2.40 -23.21
CA PHE A 148 5.69 2.49 -21.86
C PHE A 148 5.56 1.11 -21.22
N LYS A 149 4.98 0.13 -21.94
CA LYS A 149 4.85 -1.26 -21.48
C LYS A 149 6.20 -1.93 -21.12
N ARG A 150 7.25 -1.59 -21.87
CA ARG A 150 8.63 -2.08 -21.65
C ARG A 150 9.39 -1.35 -20.56
N THR A 151 8.91 -0.20 -20.10
CA THR A 151 9.53 0.48 -18.95
C THR A 151 9.47 -0.46 -17.77
N THR A 152 10.60 -0.62 -17.09
CA THR A 152 10.73 -1.52 -15.96
C THR A 152 10.53 -0.77 -14.64
N ILE A 153 9.96 -1.47 -13.66
CA ILE A 153 9.83 -0.98 -12.29
C ILE A 153 10.50 -1.99 -11.36
N ARG A 154 11.31 -1.47 -10.45
CA ARG A 154 12.01 -2.26 -9.43
C ARG A 154 11.09 -2.57 -8.27
N MET A 155 11.16 -3.82 -7.81
CA MET A 155 10.40 -4.31 -6.67
C MET A 155 11.37 -4.96 -5.67
N ILE A 156 11.05 -4.83 -4.39
CA ILE A 156 11.70 -5.57 -3.30
C ILE A 156 10.79 -6.72 -2.93
N HIS A 157 11.26 -7.94 -3.15
CA HIS A 157 10.57 -9.18 -2.80
C HIS A 157 11.10 -9.67 -1.46
N LEU A 158 10.26 -9.60 -0.44
CA LEU A 158 10.49 -10.22 0.86
C LEU A 158 10.14 -11.70 0.75
N THR A 159 11.13 -12.56 0.93
CA THR A 159 10.96 -14.00 0.73
C THR A 159 10.41 -14.69 1.97
N GLU A 160 9.79 -15.85 1.82
CA GLU A 160 9.31 -16.74 2.92
C GLU A 160 10.36 -17.00 4.01
N GLU A 161 11.66 -16.96 3.68
CA GLU A 161 12.76 -17.12 4.65
C GLU A 161 12.86 -15.97 5.68
N SER A 162 12.05 -14.92 5.53
CA SER A 162 12.02 -13.80 6.48
C SER A 162 11.10 -14.09 7.66
N ASP A 163 11.64 -13.96 8.87
CA ASP A 163 10.92 -14.03 10.14
C ASP A 163 9.64 -13.16 10.11
N GLU A 164 8.49 -13.72 10.52
CA GLU A 164 7.19 -13.04 10.42
C GLU A 164 7.20 -11.69 11.15
N GLU A 165 7.86 -11.63 12.31
CA GLU A 165 8.07 -10.40 13.08
C GLU A 165 8.84 -9.35 12.26
N VAL A 166 9.89 -9.77 11.54
CA VAL A 166 10.68 -8.90 10.65
C VAL A 166 9.85 -8.41 9.46
N ARG A 167 9.03 -9.28 8.85
CA ARG A 167 8.11 -8.88 7.77
C ARG A 167 7.13 -7.83 8.25
N ARG A 168 6.58 -8.00 9.46
CA ARG A 168 5.67 -7.04 10.09
C ARG A 168 6.35 -5.72 10.43
N ASP A 169 7.57 -5.76 10.98
CA ASP A 169 8.35 -4.56 11.31
C ASP A 169 8.71 -3.76 10.05
N LEU A 170 9.05 -4.45 8.96
CA LEU A 170 9.29 -3.83 7.65
C LEU A 170 8.03 -3.20 7.10
N PHE A 171 6.89 -3.90 7.17
CA PHE A 171 5.60 -3.36 6.79
C PHE A 171 5.30 -2.06 7.53
N GLU A 172 5.47 -2.03 8.85
CA GLU A 172 5.25 -0.82 9.65
C GLU A 172 6.19 0.32 9.23
N ARG A 173 7.48 0.04 9.03
CA ARG A 173 8.50 1.04 8.68
C ARG A 173 8.35 1.58 7.26
N ILE A 174 8.08 0.73 6.28
CA ILE A 174 7.90 1.14 4.87
C ILE A 174 6.70 2.09 4.76
N ASN A 175 5.59 1.75 5.41
CA ASN A 175 4.37 2.55 5.37
C ASN A 175 4.46 3.88 6.11
N THR A 176 5.46 4.08 6.99
CA THR A 176 5.72 5.38 7.62
C THR A 176 6.47 6.37 6.71
N GLY A 177 7.14 5.90 5.65
CA GLY A 177 7.90 6.74 4.72
C GLY A 177 7.19 7.10 3.40
N SER A 178 6.15 6.34 3.01
CA SER A 178 5.36 6.56 1.80
C SER A 178 4.00 7.22 2.14
N VAL A 179 2.99 7.09 1.27
CA VAL A 179 1.64 7.59 1.60
C VAL A 179 1.11 6.77 2.75
N GLU A 180 1.12 7.36 3.95
CA GLU A 180 0.83 6.66 5.20
C GLU A 180 -0.49 5.88 5.13
N LEU A 181 -0.42 4.59 5.47
CA LEU A 181 -1.61 3.80 5.76
C LEU A 181 -2.39 4.49 6.88
N ASN A 182 -3.70 4.59 6.71
CA ASN A 182 -4.56 5.07 7.78
C ASN A 182 -4.57 4.07 8.95
N LYS A 183 -5.11 4.50 10.08
CA LYS A 183 -5.11 3.68 11.30
C LYS A 183 -5.89 2.36 11.11
N MET A 184 -6.93 2.33 10.29
CA MET A 184 -7.72 1.10 10.05
C MET A 184 -6.98 0.10 9.17
N GLU A 185 -6.26 0.57 8.16
CA GLU A 185 -5.39 -0.26 7.32
C GLU A 185 -4.28 -0.91 8.17
N LYS A 186 -3.60 -0.13 9.01
CA LYS A 186 -2.59 -0.67 9.94
C LYS A 186 -3.17 -1.74 10.85
N ARG A 187 -4.35 -1.49 11.45
CA ARG A 187 -5.00 -2.48 12.34
C ARG A 187 -5.38 -3.78 11.65
N ARG A 188 -5.95 -3.70 10.44
CA ARG A 188 -6.35 -4.90 9.69
C ARG A 188 -5.15 -5.69 9.16
N GLY A 189 -4.09 -5.01 8.71
CA GLY A 189 -2.87 -5.67 8.24
C GLY A 189 -2.06 -6.33 9.37
N ILE A 190 -2.17 -5.83 10.60
CA ILE A 190 -1.40 -6.35 11.75
C ILE A 190 -2.18 -7.42 12.53
N GLN A 191 -3.48 -7.23 12.75
CA GLN A 191 -4.27 -8.09 13.64
C GLN A 191 -5.66 -8.33 13.06
N PRO A 192 -5.80 -9.16 12.03
CA PRO A 192 -7.12 -9.57 11.52
C PRO A 192 -7.92 -10.32 12.60
N GLY A 193 -9.26 -10.35 12.45
CA GLY A 193 -10.12 -11.17 13.33
C GLY A 193 -11.58 -10.73 13.40
N LYS A 194 -12.39 -11.56 14.08
CA LYS A 194 -13.87 -11.47 14.15
C LYS A 194 -14.41 -10.09 14.51
N PHE A 195 -13.69 -9.32 15.33
CA PHE A 195 -14.12 -7.97 15.71
C PHE A 195 -13.98 -6.97 14.56
N LEU A 196 -12.91 -7.07 13.76
CA LEU A 196 -12.73 -6.24 12.57
C LEU A 196 -13.73 -6.61 11.47
N ASP A 197 -14.10 -7.89 11.37
CA ASP A 197 -15.16 -8.34 10.45
C ASP A 197 -16.52 -7.75 10.84
N LEU A 198 -16.80 -7.69 12.15
CA LEU A 198 -18.00 -7.03 12.66
C LEU A 198 -17.99 -5.53 12.34
N ILE A 199 -16.85 -4.85 12.52
CA ILE A 199 -16.70 -3.42 12.18
C ILE A 199 -17.00 -3.19 10.70
N GLU A 200 -16.44 -4.02 9.81
CA GLU A 200 -16.67 -3.94 8.36
C GLU A 200 -18.14 -4.16 8.00
N LYS A 201 -18.79 -5.14 8.62
CA LYS A 201 -20.22 -5.40 8.41
C LYS A 201 -21.07 -4.20 8.82
N LEU A 202 -20.77 -3.59 9.96
CA LEU A 202 -21.53 -2.46 10.49
C LEU A 202 -21.26 -1.17 9.71
N SER A 203 -20.04 -0.95 9.23
CA SER A 203 -19.68 0.25 8.46
C SER A 203 -20.36 0.31 7.10
N ARG A 204 -20.78 -0.84 6.55
CA ARG A 204 -21.55 -0.95 5.30
C ARG A 204 -23.06 -0.73 5.48
N ASN A 205 -23.53 -0.49 6.71
CA ASN A 205 -24.96 -0.26 6.94
C ASN A 205 -25.43 1.03 6.25
N GLN A 206 -26.41 0.90 5.34
CA GLN A 206 -26.89 2.05 4.55
C GLN A 206 -27.46 3.19 5.40
N LYS A 207 -28.13 2.89 6.54
CA LYS A 207 -28.63 3.93 7.45
C LYS A 207 -27.48 4.67 8.12
N PHE A 208 -26.42 3.95 8.49
CA PHE A 208 -25.21 4.56 9.07
C PHE A 208 -24.52 5.49 8.07
N ILE A 209 -24.33 5.03 6.83
CA ILE A 209 -23.70 5.82 5.76
C ILE A 209 -24.55 7.05 5.45
N SER A 210 -25.88 6.91 5.33
CA SER A 210 -26.76 8.04 5.01
C SER A 210 -26.85 9.07 6.14
N LEU A 211 -26.89 8.63 7.40
CA LEU A 211 -26.95 9.53 8.56
C LEU A 211 -25.71 10.39 8.71
N LEU A 212 -24.52 9.83 8.45
CA LEU A 212 -23.26 10.55 8.56
C LEU A 212 -22.85 11.25 7.25
N SER A 213 -23.51 10.92 6.14
CA SER A 213 -23.29 11.56 4.83
C SER A 213 -21.81 11.58 4.41
N PHE A 214 -21.14 10.43 4.51
CA PHE A 214 -19.74 10.32 4.11
C PHE A 214 -19.57 10.61 2.61
N PRO A 215 -18.69 11.54 2.21
CA PRO A 215 -18.23 11.65 0.84
C PRO A 215 -17.61 10.33 0.35
N ASP A 216 -17.74 10.03 -0.94
CA ASP A 216 -17.16 8.80 -1.51
C ASP A 216 -15.64 8.70 -1.26
N ALA A 217 -14.95 9.84 -1.21
CA ALA A 217 -13.52 9.89 -0.91
C ALA A 217 -13.19 9.34 0.50
N ASP A 218 -14.07 9.56 1.47
CA ASP A 218 -13.89 9.14 2.86
C ASP A 218 -14.27 7.67 3.04
N ILE A 219 -15.30 7.21 2.32
CA ILE A 219 -15.64 5.78 2.20
C ILE A 219 -14.44 5.01 1.64
N ARG A 220 -13.85 5.50 0.53
CA ARG A 220 -12.64 4.91 -0.06
C ARG A 220 -11.45 4.90 0.87
N ARG A 221 -11.41 5.79 1.86
CA ARG A 221 -10.38 5.86 2.91
C ARG A 221 -10.72 5.04 4.13
N ARG A 222 -11.80 4.25 4.14
CA ARG A 222 -12.25 3.44 5.28
C ARG A 222 -12.57 4.27 6.54
N ASP A 223 -12.97 5.52 6.38
CA ASP A 223 -13.44 6.35 7.49
C ASP A 223 -14.69 5.77 8.18
N PRO A 224 -15.68 5.19 7.48
CA PRO A 224 -16.82 4.54 8.12
C PRO A 224 -16.43 3.49 9.16
N GLN A 225 -15.41 2.67 8.88
CA GLN A 225 -14.89 1.64 9.78
C GLN A 225 -14.28 2.25 11.05
N GLU A 226 -13.53 3.35 10.91
CA GLU A 226 -12.96 4.07 12.06
C GLU A 226 -14.06 4.67 12.95
N PHE A 227 -15.16 5.15 12.38
CA PHE A 227 -16.30 5.66 13.15
C PHE A 227 -17.01 4.55 13.93
N VAL A 228 -17.21 3.38 13.33
CA VAL A 228 -17.77 2.21 14.05
C VAL A 228 -16.83 1.75 15.16
N LEU A 229 -15.51 1.71 14.90
CA LEU A 229 -14.52 1.39 15.92
C LEU A 229 -14.60 2.37 17.10
N ARG A 230 -14.65 3.67 16.81
CA ARG A 230 -14.80 4.72 17.82
C ARG A 230 -16.10 4.58 18.61
N PHE A 231 -17.21 4.24 17.96
CA PHE A 231 -18.47 3.96 18.64
C PHE A 231 -18.30 2.88 19.72
N PHE A 232 -17.69 1.74 19.40
CA PHE A 232 -17.43 0.70 20.39
C PHE A 232 -16.43 1.12 21.46
N ALA A 233 -15.42 1.91 21.11
CA ALA A 233 -14.47 2.45 22.08
C ALA A 233 -15.16 3.35 23.11
N PHE A 234 -16.06 4.23 22.66
CA PHE A 234 -16.86 5.07 23.56
C PHE A 234 -17.89 4.24 24.34
N LEU A 235 -18.63 3.34 23.68
CA LEU A 235 -19.63 2.51 24.34
C LEU A 235 -19.04 1.72 25.51
N ASN A 236 -17.84 1.13 25.31
CA ASN A 236 -17.24 0.24 26.30
C ASN A 236 -16.27 0.94 27.26
N ASN A 237 -15.71 2.10 26.89
CA ASN A 237 -14.63 2.70 27.67
C ASN A 237 -14.60 4.24 27.64
N TYR A 238 -15.74 4.93 27.42
CA TYR A 238 -15.73 6.41 27.33
C TYR A 238 -15.11 7.10 28.56
N LYS A 239 -15.26 6.53 29.77
CA LYS A 239 -14.76 7.12 31.01
C LYS A 239 -13.23 7.10 31.13
N ASN A 240 -12.56 6.17 30.44
CA ASN A 240 -11.11 6.05 30.47
C ASN A 240 -10.49 6.32 29.08
N PHE A 241 -11.24 6.95 28.17
CA PHE A 241 -10.72 7.33 26.88
C PHE A 241 -9.90 8.62 27.05
N PRO A 242 -8.57 8.59 26.89
CA PRO A 242 -7.77 9.79 27.05
C PRO A 242 -8.13 10.79 25.95
N SER A 243 -8.42 12.01 26.37
CA SER A 243 -8.66 13.18 25.49
C SER A 243 -7.44 13.54 24.66
#